data_AF-A0A6N7Y0F2-F1
#
_entry.id   AF-A0A6N7Y0F2-F1
#
_cell.length_a   1.000
_cell.length_b   1.000
_cell.length_c   1.000
_cell.angle_alpha   90.00
_cell.angle_beta   90.00
_cell.angle_gamma   90.00
#
_symmetry.space_group_name_H-M   'P 1'
#
loop_
_entity.id
_entity.type
_entity.pdbx_description
1 polymer ?
#
loop_
_entity_poly.entity_id
_entity_poly.type
_entity_poly.pdbx_seq_one_letter_code
_entity_poly.pdbx_strand_id
1 'polypeptide(L)'
;MQLVQRRKKMSSMEKMNKDLGIKPGAVYYMDGPKMRGEETAPKKVTVKEIYPHMIVVEDERGFRTGITAASAAVDLRKTKKKKKVSHSIPKEERR
;
A
#
# COMPACT_ATOMS: atom_id res chain seq x y z
N MET A 1 -39.71 11.40 1.58
CA MET A 1 -38.35 11.77 1.14
C MET A 1 -37.54 10.48 0.96
N GLN A 2 -37.30 10.05 -0.28
CA GLN A 2 -36.48 8.88 -0.57
C GLN A 2 -35.01 9.28 -0.41
N LEU A 3 -34.37 8.80 0.65
CA LEU A 3 -32.96 9.01 0.92
C LEU A 3 -32.19 8.16 -0.08
N VAL A 4 -31.97 8.69 -1.28
CA VAL A 4 -31.10 8.08 -2.29
C VAL A 4 -29.73 7.98 -1.63
N GLN A 5 -29.40 6.77 -1.15
CA GLN A 5 -28.08 6.45 -0.67
C GLN A 5 -27.14 6.64 -1.86
N ARG A 6 -26.58 7.84 -1.99
CA ARG A 6 -25.44 8.11 -2.87
C ARG A 6 -24.37 7.12 -2.45
N ARG A 7 -24.28 5.99 -3.15
CA ARG A 7 -23.13 5.09 -3.05
C ARG A 7 -21.92 5.97 -3.34
N LYS A 8 -21.22 6.40 -2.29
CA LYS A 8 -19.94 7.09 -2.45
C LYS A 8 -19.09 6.15 -3.30
N LYS A 9 -18.79 6.57 -4.53
CA LYS A 9 -17.83 5.85 -5.38
C LYS A 9 -16.51 5.94 -4.63
N MET A 10 -16.12 4.85 -3.98
CA MET A 10 -14.80 4.77 -3.36
C MET A 10 -13.77 4.88 -4.47
N SER A 11 -12.72 5.66 -4.23
CA SER A 11 -11.58 5.69 -5.11
C SER A 11 -10.93 4.31 -5.18
N SER A 12 -10.26 4.01 -6.29
CA SER A 12 -9.48 2.77 -6.43
C SER A 12 -8.48 2.59 -5.29
N MET A 13 -7.91 3.70 -4.79
CA MET A 13 -6.95 3.70 -3.68
C MET A 13 -7.59 3.29 -2.35
N GLU A 14 -8.76 3.85 -2.01
CA GLU A 14 -9.50 3.46 -0.81
C GLU A 14 -9.88 1.99 -0.83
N LYS A 15 -10.26 1.47 -2.00
CA LYS A 15 -10.55 0.03 -2.18
C LYS A 15 -9.30 -0.82 -1.88
N MET A 16 -8.15 -0.46 -2.46
CA MET A 16 -6.88 -1.18 -2.21
C MET A 16 -6.46 -1.15 -0.74
N ASN A 17 -6.59 0.00 -0.06
CA ASN A 17 -6.29 0.09 1.38
C ASN A 17 -7.22 -0.78 2.22
N LYS A 18 -8.52 -0.80 1.88
CA LYS A 18 -9.51 -1.63 2.56
C LYS A 18 -9.24 -3.13 2.35
N ASP A 19 -8.87 -3.53 1.14
CA ASP A 19 -8.51 -4.91 0.78
C ASP A 19 -7.20 -5.37 1.47
N LEU A 20 -6.27 -4.44 1.70
CA LEU A 20 -5.05 -4.72 2.46
C LEU A 20 -5.38 -5.06 3.93
N GLY A 21 -6.46 -4.47 4.47
CA GLY A 21 -7.01 -4.81 5.79
C GLY A 21 -6.04 -4.53 6.93
N ILE A 22 -5.45 -3.33 6.93
CA ILE A 22 -4.44 -2.90 7.91
C ILE A 22 -5.03 -2.91 9.31
N LYS A 23 -4.36 -3.64 10.22
CA LYS A 23 -4.73 -3.75 11.63
C LYS A 23 -3.49 -3.58 12.51
N PRO A 24 -3.61 -3.09 13.74
CA PRO A 24 -2.52 -3.11 14.71
C PRO A 24 -2.04 -4.55 14.92
N GLY A 25 -0.72 -4.74 14.98
CA GLY A 25 -0.07 -6.05 15.09
C GLY A 25 0.05 -6.83 13.78
N ALA A 26 -0.54 -6.37 12.68
CA ALA A 26 -0.41 -7.04 11.38
C ALA A 26 1.01 -6.84 10.81
N VAL A 27 1.52 -7.89 10.17
CA VAL A 27 2.85 -7.89 9.53
C VAL A 27 2.70 -7.69 8.03
N TYR A 28 3.48 -6.77 7.49
CA TYR A 28 3.54 -6.44 6.07
C TYR A 28 4.99 -6.36 5.59
N TYR A 29 5.15 -6.29 4.27
CA TYR A 29 6.41 -6.02 3.62
C TYR A 29 6.36 -4.63 2.98
N MET A 30 7.37 -3.84 3.25
CA MET A 30 7.57 -2.51 2.70
C MET A 30 8.70 -2.56 1.68
N ASP A 31 8.50 -2.01 0.48
CA ASP A 31 9.62 -1.82 -0.45
C ASP A 31 10.48 -0.67 0.10
N GLY A 32 11.78 -0.87 0.26
CA GLY A 32 12.68 0.22 0.59
C GLY A 32 12.80 1.24 -0.55
N PRO A 33 13.44 2.40 -0.31
CA PRO A 33 13.68 3.39 -1.36
C PRO A 33 14.46 2.76 -2.52
N LYS A 34 13.86 2.75 -3.71
CA LYS A 34 14.51 2.27 -4.92
C LYS A 34 15.48 3.33 -5.42
N MET A 35 16.76 3.13 -5.19
CA MET A 35 17.79 3.77 -5.99
C MET A 35 17.77 3.17 -7.41
N ARG A 36 17.98 4.00 -8.43
CA ARG A 36 17.85 3.62 -9.83
C ARG A 36 18.83 2.48 -10.16
N GLY A 37 18.32 1.26 -10.33
CA GLY A 37 19.11 0.07 -10.71
C GLY A 37 19.22 -1.01 -9.64
N GLU A 38 18.76 -0.78 -8.40
CA GLU A 38 18.84 -1.79 -7.33
C GLU A 38 17.50 -2.51 -7.08
N GLU A 39 17.55 -3.84 -7.01
CA GLU A 39 16.48 -4.62 -6.42
C GLU A 39 16.52 -4.44 -4.90
N THR A 40 15.79 -3.44 -4.40
CA THR A 40 15.64 -3.26 -2.96
C THR A 40 14.89 -4.45 -2.37
N ALA A 41 15.54 -5.17 -1.46
CA ALA A 41 14.90 -6.26 -0.75
C ALA A 41 13.69 -5.74 0.06
N PRO A 42 12.54 -6.42 -0.01
CA PRO A 42 11.37 -6.04 0.77
C PRO A 42 11.68 -6.20 2.26
N LYS A 43 11.40 -5.15 3.01
CA LYS A 43 11.66 -5.04 4.46
C LYS A 43 10.41 -5.47 5.22
N LYS A 44 10.55 -6.34 6.22
CA LYS A 44 9.42 -6.85 7.01
C LYS A 44 9.11 -5.86 8.14
N VAL A 45 7.87 -5.40 8.19
CA VAL A 45 7.41 -4.39 9.15
C VAL A 45 6.12 -4.84 9.84
N THR A 46 5.93 -4.42 11.08
CA THR A 46 4.75 -4.71 11.90
C THR A 46 4.02 -3.41 12.19
N VAL A 47 2.71 -3.37 11.99
CA VAL A 47 1.89 -2.20 12.33
C VAL A 47 1.82 -2.07 13.84
N LYS A 48 2.21 -0.92 14.39
CA LYS A 48 2.09 -0.60 15.81
C LYS A 48 0.83 0.21 16.08
N GLU A 49 0.70 1.33 15.37
CA GLU A 49 -0.34 2.32 15.63
C GLU A 49 -1.00 2.75 14.32
N ILE A 50 -2.30 3.01 14.38
CA ILE A 50 -3.09 3.50 13.25
C ILE A 50 -3.76 4.80 13.69
N TYR A 51 -3.36 5.89 13.04
CA TYR A 51 -3.95 7.20 13.14
C TYR A 51 -4.84 7.47 11.92
N PRO A 52 -5.77 8.44 11.98
CA PRO A 52 -6.69 8.73 10.86
C PRO A 52 -5.99 9.01 9.53
N HIS A 53 -4.80 9.61 9.57
CA HIS A 53 -4.04 10.01 8.38
C HIS A 53 -2.68 9.32 8.24
N MET A 54 -2.24 8.57 9.26
CA MET A 54 -0.91 7.97 9.32
C MET A 54 -0.96 6.58 9.95
N ILE A 55 -0.11 5.68 9.48
CA ILE A 55 0.09 4.37 10.10
C ILE A 55 1.55 4.28 10.49
N VAL A 56 1.81 3.88 11.73
CA VAL A 56 3.17 3.68 12.25
C VAL A 56 3.49 2.20 12.15
N VAL A 57 4.55 1.88 11.40
CA VAL A 57 5.08 0.53 11.26
C VAL A 57 6.47 0.45 11.89
N GLU A 58 6.79 -0.67 12.52
CA GLU A 58 8.08 -0.94 13.14
C GLU A 58 8.74 -2.15 12.48
N ASP A 59 10.00 -2.03 12.13
CA ASP A 59 10.80 -3.12 11.59
C ASP A 59 11.43 -4.00 12.67
N GLU A 60 11.95 -5.17 12.30
CA GLU A 60 12.70 -6.08 13.19
C GLU A 60 13.92 -5.42 13.88
N ARG A 61 14.49 -4.37 13.28
CA ARG A 61 15.57 -3.56 13.87
C ARG A 61 15.08 -2.47 14.85
N GLY A 62 13.78 -2.39 15.12
CA GLY A 62 13.17 -1.38 16.01
C GLY A 62 12.96 -0.01 15.37
N PHE A 63 13.24 0.15 14.08
CA PHE A 63 13.01 1.42 13.36
C PHE A 63 11.52 1.62 13.10
N ARG A 64 10.99 2.77 13.51
CA ARG A 64 9.61 3.18 13.28
C ARG A 64 9.51 4.08 12.04
N THR A 65 8.58 3.77 11.16
CA THR A 65 8.30 4.53 9.93
C THR A 65 6.82 4.91 9.92
N GLY A 66 6.53 6.19 9.69
CA GLY A 66 5.18 6.68 9.45
C GLY A 66 4.86 6.63 7.96
N ILE A 67 3.75 6.00 7.59
CA ILE A 67 3.23 5.99 6.21
C ILE A 67 1.87 6.68 6.16
N THR A 68 1.52 7.28 5.03
CA THR A 68 0.22 7.93 4.86
C THR A 68 -0.89 6.87 4.75
N ALA A 69 -1.93 7.00 5.57
CA ALA A 69 -3.05 6.04 5.58
C ALA A 69 -3.79 5.99 4.23
N ALA A 70 -3.85 7.12 3.52
CA ALA A 70 -4.46 7.21 2.19
C ALA A 70 -3.69 6.44 1.11
N SER A 71 -2.38 6.24 1.26
CA SER A 71 -1.54 5.55 0.26
C SER A 71 -0.95 4.22 0.75
N ALA A 72 -1.37 3.72 1.92
CA ALA A 72 -0.71 2.62 2.59
C ALA A 72 -0.58 1.33 1.74
N ALA A 73 -1.52 1.04 0.84
CA ALA A 73 -1.46 -0.10 -0.06
C ALA A 73 -0.42 0.02 -1.20
N VAL A 74 0.15 1.21 -1.43
CA VAL A 74 1.29 1.40 -2.34
C VAL A 74 2.58 0.94 -1.67
N ASP A 75 2.74 1.33 -0.40
CA ASP A 75 3.93 1.10 0.40
C ASP A 75 3.97 -0.31 1.02
N LEU A 76 2.82 -0.82 1.47
CA LEU A 76 2.70 -2.11 2.17
C LEU A 76 2.15 -3.23 1.27
N ARG A 77 2.69 -4.44 1.44
CA ARG A 77 2.25 -5.67 0.76
C ARG A 77 2.16 -6.85 1.73
N LYS A 78 1.25 -7.79 1.48
CA LYS A 78 1.16 -9.05 2.25
C LYS A 78 2.25 -10.06 1.86
N THR A 79 2.80 -9.94 0.66
CA THR A 79 3.73 -10.92 0.06
C THR A 79 5.09 -10.30 -0.20
N LYS A 80 6.18 -11.06 0.03
CA LYS A 80 7.56 -10.67 -0.28
C LYS A 80 7.79 -10.38 -1.77
N LYS A 81 7.15 -11.13 -2.67
CA LYS A 81 7.32 -10.93 -4.11
C LYS A 81 6.35 -9.86 -4.59
N LYS A 82 6.88 -8.80 -5.22
CA LYS A 82 6.08 -7.88 -6.02
C LYS A 82 5.61 -8.66 -7.24
N LYS A 83 4.28 -8.82 -7.43
CA LYS A 83 3.76 -9.26 -8.73
C LYS A 83 4.32 -8.26 -9.75
N LYS A 84 5.13 -8.75 -10.70
CA LYS A 84 5.54 -7.94 -11.85
C LYS A 84 4.25 -7.58 -12.57
N VAL A 85 3.73 -6.38 -12.33
CA VAL A 85 2.74 -5.80 -13.22
C VAL A 85 3.55 -5.38 -14.43
N SER A 86 3.68 -6.29 -15.39
CA SER A 86 4.10 -5.93 -16.73
C SER A 86 3.08 -4.92 -17.22
N HIS A 87 3.42 -3.64 -17.13
CA HIS A 87 2.72 -2.61 -17.89
C HIS A 87 3.13 -2.84 -19.34
N SER A 88 2.57 -3.88 -19.96
CA SER A 88 2.49 -3.97 -21.40
C SER A 88 1.59 -2.81 -21.81
N ILE A 89 2.19 -1.66 -22.09
CA ILE A 89 1.55 -0.59 -22.84
C ILE A 89 1.11 -1.26 -24.15
N PRO A 90 -0.19 -1.43 -24.42
CA PRO A 90 -0.60 -1.91 -25.73
C PRO A 90 -0.08 -0.90 -26.77
N LYS A 91 0.77 -1.37 -27.68
CA LYS A 91 1.20 -0.62 -28.87
C LYS A 91 0.01 -0.55 -29.84
N GLU A 92 -0.97 0.27 -29.51
CA GLU A 92 -2.07 0.64 -30.38
C GLU A 92 -2.43 2.04 -29.88
N GLU A 93 -1.99 3.13 -30.50
CA GLU A 93 -2.40 3.53 -31.83
C GLU A 93 -1.49 4.70 -32.26
N ARG A 94 -0.43 4.41 -33.03
CA ARG A 94 0.22 5.41 -33.88
C ARG A 94 -0.23 5.10 -35.29
N ARG A 95 -1.37 5.67 -35.66
CA ARG A 95 -1.73 5.86 -37.07
C ARG A 95 -0.97 7.05 -37.61
#